data_AF-A0A183PVM5-F1
#
_entry.id   AF-A0A183PVM5-F1
#
_cell.length_a   1.000
_cell.length_b   1.000
_cell.length_c   1.000
_cell.angle_alpha   90.00
_cell.angle_beta   90.00
_cell.angle_gamma   90.00
#
_symmetry.space_group_name_H-M   'P 1'
#
loop_
_entity.id
_entity.type
_entity.pdbx_description
1 polymer ?
#
loop_
_entity_poly.entity_id
_entity_poly.type
_entity_poly.pdbx_seq_one_letter_code
_entity_poly.pdbx_strand_id
1 'polypeptide(L)'
;MPKSCNPHSISVRSYGMCFAHSKCEVLLQDWQDSNPVLTLDGGQIEVVEKFVYLGSCISAGGGVRDEINARIVKARAAYANLGYLWRLRDVSLAVKGRIYNASVKVVLLSNYVKLIT
;
A
#
# COMPACT_ATOMS: atom_id res chain seq x y z
N MET A 1 -16.46 25.89 8.00
CA MET A 1 -16.63 25.71 6.54
C MET A 1 -15.90 24.43 6.15
N PRO A 2 -16.58 23.37 5.67
CA PRO A 2 -15.88 22.19 5.15
C PRO A 2 -15.03 22.60 3.95
N LYS A 3 -13.73 22.27 3.99
CA LYS A 3 -12.78 22.63 2.94
C LYS A 3 -12.92 21.60 1.82
N SER A 4 -13.19 22.04 0.58
CA SER A 4 -13.23 21.13 -0.57
C SER A 4 -11.82 20.64 -0.91
N CYS A 5 -11.66 19.37 -1.24
CA CYS A 5 -10.40 18.83 -1.72
C CYS A 5 -10.00 19.48 -3.07
N ASN A 6 -8.93 20.27 -3.04
CA ASN A 6 -8.17 20.87 -4.15
C ASN A 6 -8.83 21.98 -5.01
N PRO A 7 -8.11 23.09 -5.27
CA PRO A 7 -8.55 24.19 -6.14
C PRO A 7 -8.49 23.88 -7.65
N HIS A 8 -8.01 22.69 -8.04
CA HIS A 8 -7.89 22.22 -9.43
C HIS A 8 -8.78 20.99 -9.72
N SER A 9 -9.95 20.89 -9.11
CA SER A 9 -10.82 19.72 -9.26
C SER A 9 -11.46 19.67 -10.65
N ILE A 10 -10.95 18.78 -11.50
CA ILE A 10 -11.69 18.31 -12.67
C ILE A 10 -12.89 17.53 -12.14
N SER A 11 -14.10 18.03 -12.41
CA SER A 11 -15.33 17.32 -12.04
C SER A 11 -15.47 16.06 -12.88
N VAL A 12 -15.33 14.89 -12.26
CA VAL A 12 -15.51 13.58 -12.93
C VAL A 12 -16.89 13.42 -13.58
N ARG A 13 -17.90 14.19 -13.14
CA ARG A 13 -19.23 14.24 -13.77
C ARG A 13 -19.19 14.77 -15.19
N SER A 14 -18.24 15.63 -15.54
CA SER A 14 -18.06 16.09 -16.93
C SER A 14 -17.73 14.95 -17.90
N TYR A 15 -17.21 13.82 -17.38
CA TYR A 15 -16.96 12.59 -18.12
C TYR A 15 -18.07 11.53 -17.92
N GLY A 16 -19.19 11.88 -17.30
CA GLY A 16 -20.26 10.94 -16.99
C GLY A 16 -19.92 9.93 -15.87
N MET A 17 -18.91 10.22 -15.05
CA MET A 17 -18.50 9.37 -13.94
C MET A 17 -19.03 9.89 -12.60
N CYS A 18 -19.36 8.97 -11.69
CA CYS A 18 -19.80 9.27 -10.33
C CYS A 18 -18.98 8.46 -9.32
N PHE A 19 -18.72 9.04 -8.14
CA PHE A 19 -18.10 8.32 -7.04
C PHE A 19 -19.15 7.54 -6.26
N ALA A 20 -18.85 6.28 -5.93
CA ALA A 20 -19.65 5.53 -4.99
C ALA A 20 -19.24 5.93 -3.57
N HIS A 21 -20.02 6.79 -2.91
CA HIS A 21 -19.71 7.33 -1.58
C HIS A 21 -19.29 6.25 -0.57
N SER A 22 -19.95 5.10 -0.58
CA SER A 22 -19.66 3.97 0.32
C SER A 22 -18.31 3.26 0.09
N LYS A 23 -17.59 3.60 -0.99
CA LYS A 23 -16.27 3.04 -1.34
C LYS A 23 -15.17 4.09 -1.31
N CYS A 24 -15.50 5.34 -0.99
CA CYS A 24 -14.56 6.43 -0.99
C CYS A 24 -14.09 6.67 0.44
N GLU A 25 -12.78 6.60 0.62
CA GLU A 25 -12.07 6.91 1.87
C GLU A 25 -11.00 7.96 1.53
N VAL A 26 -10.69 8.83 2.49
CA VAL A 26 -9.63 9.82 2.34
C VAL A 26 -8.54 9.55 3.35
N LEU A 27 -7.30 9.44 2.87
CA LEU A 27 -6.12 9.43 3.71
C LEU A 27 -5.44 10.80 3.63
N LEU A 28 -5.09 11.36 4.78
CA LEU A 28 -4.48 12.68 4.87
C LEU A 28 -3.03 12.57 5.30
N GLN A 29 -2.12 13.15 4.52
CA GLN A 29 -0.70 13.25 4.85
C GLN A 29 -0.36 14.70 5.21
N ASP A 30 0.44 14.88 6.26
CA ASP A 30 0.94 16.18 6.73
C ASP A 30 -0.16 17.21 7.06
N TRP A 31 -1.35 16.73 7.41
CA TRP A 31 -2.50 17.56 7.71
C TRP A 31 -2.44 18.12 9.14
N GLN A 32 -2.66 19.43 9.29
CA GLN A 32 -2.46 20.12 10.58
C GLN A 32 -3.72 20.24 11.45
N ASP A 33 -4.94 20.17 10.87
CA ASP A 33 -6.17 20.27 11.67
C ASP A 33 -6.53 18.90 12.27
N SER A 34 -6.85 18.84 13.57
CA SER A 34 -7.01 17.57 14.30
C SER A 34 -8.26 16.74 13.95
N ASN A 35 -9.11 17.16 13.00
CA ASN A 35 -10.22 16.38 12.47
C ASN A 35 -10.93 17.16 11.33
N PRO A 36 -10.46 17.07 10.08
CA PRO A 36 -11.13 17.76 8.99
C PRO A 36 -12.44 17.07 8.64
N VAL A 37 -13.53 17.86 8.59
CA VAL A 37 -14.80 17.40 8.01
C VAL A 37 -14.69 17.57 6.49
N LEU A 38 -14.45 16.45 5.82
CA LEU A 38 -14.40 16.38 4.36
C LEU A 38 -15.74 15.89 3.82
N THR A 39 -16.15 16.44 2.68
CA THR A 39 -17.42 16.07 2.05
C THR A 39 -17.21 15.69 0.58
N LEU A 40 -17.91 14.65 0.15
CA LEU A 40 -17.99 14.17 -1.22
C LEU A 40 -19.46 14.15 -1.63
N ASP A 41 -19.83 14.90 -2.67
CA ASP A 41 -21.22 15.05 -3.12
C ASP A 41 -22.22 15.45 -2.02
N GLY A 42 -21.75 16.21 -1.01
CA GLY A 42 -22.55 16.67 0.13
C GLY A 42 -22.66 15.68 1.30
N GLY A 43 -22.16 14.45 1.16
CA GLY A 43 -22.01 13.48 2.24
C GLY A 43 -20.63 13.58 2.91
N GLN A 44 -20.54 13.28 4.21
CA GLN A 44 -19.25 13.22 4.90
C GLN A 44 -18.49 11.96 4.48
N ILE A 45 -17.24 12.13 4.02
CA ILE A 45 -16.37 11.01 3.65
C ILE A 45 -15.52 10.57 4.84
N GLU A 46 -15.29 9.27 4.94
CA GLU A 46 -14.45 8.70 6.00
C GLU A 46 -12.99 9.10 5.82
N VAL A 47 -12.35 9.51 6.92
CA VAL A 47 -10.91 9.79 6.97
C VAL A 47 -10.23 8.58 7.61
N VAL A 48 -9.32 7.94 6.88
CA VAL A 48 -8.61 6.75 7.32
C VAL A 48 -7.14 7.05 7.58
N GLU A 49 -6.56 6.43 8.61
CA GLU A 49 -5.14 6.55 8.93
C GLU A 49 -4.26 5.70 8.00
N LYS A 50 -4.82 4.63 7.44
CA LYS A 50 -4.11 3.64 6.65
C LYS A 50 -4.96 3.18 5.48
N PHE A 51 -4.38 3.16 4.30
CA PHE A 51 -5.04 2.71 3.08
C PHE A 51 -4.19 1.66 2.37
N VAL A 52 -4.82 0.63 1.81
CA VAL A 52 -4.12 -0.40 1.02
C VAL A 52 -4.39 -0.12 -0.45
N TYR A 53 -3.39 0.40 -1.14
CA TYR A 53 -3.43 0.64 -2.57
C TYR A 53 -2.54 -0.35 -3.31
N LEU A 54 -3.14 -1.16 -4.21
CA LEU A 54 -2.44 -2.16 -5.02
C LEU A 54 -1.53 -3.11 -4.20
N GLY A 55 -1.92 -3.38 -2.95
CA GLY A 55 -1.17 -4.25 -2.03
C GLY A 55 -0.06 -3.57 -1.23
N SER A 56 0.19 -2.28 -1.47
CA SER A 56 1.04 -1.40 -0.66
C SER A 56 0.21 -0.66 0.37
N CYS A 57 0.74 -0.56 1.58
CA CYS A 57 0.13 0.20 2.66
C CYS A 57 0.65 1.63 2.63
N ILE A 58 -0.25 2.60 2.58
CA ILE A 58 0.04 4.02 2.74
C ILE A 58 -0.52 4.45 4.09
N SER A 59 0.26 5.20 4.87
CA SER A 59 -0.14 5.74 6.17
C SER A 59 -0.21 7.26 6.14
N ALA A 60 -1.10 7.82 6.97
CA ALA A 60 -1.27 9.26 7.18
C ALA A 60 0.02 9.93 7.66
N GLY A 61 0.82 9.23 8.46
CA GLY A 61 2.12 9.73 8.92
C GLY A 61 3.22 9.75 7.85
N GLY A 62 2.89 9.48 6.58
CA GLY A 62 3.85 9.51 5.45
C GLY A 62 4.95 8.45 5.50
N GLY A 63 4.95 7.60 6.54
CA GLY A 63 6.03 6.68 6.84
C GLY A 63 5.90 5.34 6.11
N VAL A 64 7.02 4.85 5.57
CA VAL A 64 7.12 3.54 4.92
C VAL A 64 7.25 2.39 5.94
N ARG A 65 7.32 2.69 7.24
CA ARG A 65 7.58 1.69 8.30
C ARG A 65 6.56 0.55 8.30
N ASP A 66 5.27 0.87 8.19
CA ASP A 66 4.21 -0.14 8.19
C ASP A 66 4.24 -1.00 6.92
N GLU A 67 4.61 -0.40 5.79
CA GLU A 67 4.80 -1.12 4.54
C GLU A 67 6.01 -2.06 4.62
N ILE A 68 7.15 -1.58 5.12
CA ILE A 68 8.37 -2.39 5.34
C ILE A 68 8.04 -3.56 6.27
N ASN A 69 7.35 -3.32 7.38
CA ASN A 69 6.92 -4.36 8.30
C ASN A 69 6.02 -5.39 7.61
N ALA A 70 5.05 -4.95 6.80
CA ALA A 70 4.19 -5.86 6.04
C ALA A 70 5.00 -6.71 5.04
N ARG A 71 5.98 -6.13 4.33
CA ARG A 71 6.86 -6.86 3.42
C ARG A 71 7.73 -7.89 4.16
N ILE A 72 8.28 -7.53 5.33
CA ILE A 72 9.05 -8.45 6.17
C ILE A 72 8.20 -9.66 6.58
N VAL A 73 6.97 -9.42 7.04
CA VAL A 73 6.04 -10.50 7.42
C VAL A 73 5.74 -11.41 6.23
N LYS A 74 5.44 -10.85 5.05
CA LYS A 74 5.20 -11.63 3.82
C LYS A 74 6.44 -12.43 3.39
N ALA A 75 7.63 -11.83 3.46
CA ALA A 75 8.88 -12.51 3.11
C ALA A 75 9.20 -13.67 4.07
N ARG A 76 8.94 -13.49 5.37
CA ARG A 76 9.05 -14.56 6.38
C ARG A 76 8.10 -15.71 6.07
N ALA A 77 6.85 -15.41 5.72
CA ALA A 77 5.89 -16.43 5.32
C ALA A 77 6.33 -17.17 4.05
N ALA A 78 6.81 -16.45 3.03
CA ALA A 78 7.35 -17.07 1.81
C ALA A 78 8.55 -17.98 2.08
N TYR A 79 9.45 -17.57 2.97
CA TYR A 79 10.57 -18.41 3.40
C TYR A 79 10.09 -19.65 4.16
N ALA A 80 9.14 -19.50 5.08
CA ALA A 80 8.58 -20.61 5.85
C ALA A 80 7.87 -21.64 4.95
N ASN A 81 7.16 -21.19 3.92
CA ASN A 81 6.48 -22.06 2.95
C ASN A 81 7.46 -22.96 2.18
N LEU A 82 8.71 -22.54 2.02
CA LEU A 82 9.78 -23.32 1.41
C LEU A 82 10.53 -24.22 2.43
N GLY A 83 10.00 -24.39 3.65
CA GLY A 83 10.63 -25.16 4.72
C GLY A 83 11.02 -26.60 4.36
N TYR A 84 10.28 -27.26 3.48
CA TYR A 84 10.67 -28.57 2.94
C TYR A 84 11.93 -28.49 2.07
N LEU A 85 11.99 -27.54 1.12
CA LEU A 85 13.15 -27.31 0.25
C LEU A 85 14.42 -27.05 1.05
N TRP A 86 14.32 -26.32 2.16
CA TRP A 86 15.48 -26.03 3.01
C TRP A 86 16.09 -27.29 3.65
N ARG A 87 15.26 -28.29 3.96
CA ARG A 87 15.66 -29.57 4.58
C ARG A 87 16.25 -30.58 3.59
N LEU A 88 16.02 -30.41 2.29
CA LEU A 88 16.57 -31.28 1.26
C LEU A 88 18.10 -31.23 1.23
N ARG A 89 18.76 -32.38 1.36
CA ARG A 89 20.24 -32.48 1.37
C ARG A 89 20.84 -32.64 -0.02
N ASP A 90 20.03 -33.14 -0.94
CA ASP A 90 20.30 -33.36 -2.37
C ASP A 90 20.28 -32.06 -3.20
N VAL A 91 19.67 -30.98 -2.68
CA VAL A 91 19.65 -29.68 -3.35
C VAL A 91 20.86 -28.84 -2.92
N SER A 92 21.67 -28.43 -3.90
CA SER A 92 22.84 -27.59 -3.67
C SER A 92 22.48 -26.20 -3.12
N LEU A 93 23.40 -25.60 -2.36
CA LEU A 93 23.22 -24.26 -1.81
C LEU A 93 23.01 -23.20 -2.90
N ALA A 94 23.67 -23.35 -4.06
CA ALA A 94 23.51 -22.45 -5.20
C ALA A 94 22.06 -22.44 -5.72
N VAL A 95 21.42 -23.59 -5.82
CA VAL A 95 20.01 -23.71 -6.24
C VAL A 95 19.08 -23.12 -5.19
N LYS A 96 19.29 -23.42 -3.90
CA LYS A 96 18.51 -22.83 -2.80
C LYS A 96 18.62 -21.30 -2.80
N GLY A 97 19.80 -20.75 -3.06
CA GLY A 97 20.03 -19.31 -3.20
C GLY A 97 19.24 -18.68 -4.35
N ARG A 98 19.17 -19.35 -5.51
CA ARG A 98 18.34 -18.89 -6.66
C ARG A 98 16.86 -18.87 -6.29
N ILE A 99 16.36 -19.89 -5.61
CA ILE A 99 14.96 -19.97 -5.20
C ILE A 99 14.63 -18.91 -4.13
N TYR A 100 15.52 -18.70 -3.17
CA TYR A 100 15.41 -17.60 -2.20
C TYR A 100 15.31 -16.24 -2.91
N ASN A 101 16.21 -15.99 -3.88
CA ASN A 101 16.20 -14.74 -4.63
C ASN A 101 14.90 -14.55 -5.42
N ALA A 102 14.38 -15.61 -6.05
CA ALA A 102 13.16 -15.53 -6.84
C ALA A 102 11.89 -15.38 -5.97
N SER A 103 11.86 -15.96 -4.77
CA SER A 103 10.62 -16.13 -4.00
C SER A 103 10.53 -15.24 -2.76
N VAL A 104 11.66 -15.03 -2.06
CA VAL A 104 11.70 -14.31 -0.78
C VAL A 104 12.26 -12.91 -0.96
N LYS A 105 13.39 -12.79 -1.67
CA LYS A 105 14.05 -11.50 -1.91
C LYS A 105 13.17 -10.57 -2.75
N VAL A 106 12.46 -11.11 -3.76
CA VAL A 106 11.49 -10.32 -4.53
C VAL A 106 10.40 -9.77 -3.61
N VAL A 107 9.81 -10.55 -2.70
CA VAL A 107 8.75 -10.03 -1.80
C VAL A 107 9.26 -8.96 -0.84
N LEU A 108 10.50 -9.12 -0.35
CA LEU A 108 11.11 -8.18 0.58
C LEU A 108 11.51 -6.85 -0.09
N LEU A 109 12.06 -6.93 -1.32
CA LEU A 109 12.71 -5.79 -2.00
C LEU A 109 11.93 -5.27 -3.21
N SER A 110 10.90 -5.96 -3.66
CA SER A 110 10.03 -5.49 -4.74
C SER A 110 9.42 -4.15 -4.31
N ASN A 111 9.52 -3.18 -5.22
CA ASN A 111 9.10 -1.78 -5.13
C ASN A 111 10.12 -0.83 -4.49
N TYR A 112 11.22 -0.58 -5.21
CA TYR A 112 12.00 0.67 -5.11
C TYR A 112 12.53 1.24 -6.44
N VAL A 113 12.23 0.69 -7.63
CA VAL A 113 12.81 1.24 -8.90
C VAL A 113 11.84 1.25 -10.09
N LYS A 114 10.62 1.78 -9.94
CA LYS A 114 9.82 2.12 -11.13
C LYS A 114 8.89 3.34 -11.01
N LEU A 115 9.01 4.11 -9.94
CA LEU A 115 8.27 5.38 -9.79
C LEU A 115 9.17 6.60 -9.59
N ILE A 116 10.50 6.45 -9.60
CA ILE A 116 11.45 7.58 -9.51
C ILE A 116 12.71 7.33 -10.38
N THR A 117 12.53 6.85 -11.60
CA THR A 117 13.51 7.04 -12.69
C THR A 117 12.78 7.03 -14.02
#